data_AF-X1K6I4-F1
#
_entry.id   AF-X1K6I4-F1
#
_cell.length_a   1.000
_cell.length_b   1.000
_cell.length_c   1.000
_cell.angle_alpha   90.00
_cell.angle_beta   90.00
_cell.angle_gamma   90.00
#
_symmetry.space_group_name_H-M   'P 1'
#
loop_
_entity.id
_entity.type
_entity.pdbx_description
1 polymer ?
#
loop_
_entity_poly.entity_id
_entity_poly.type
_entity_poly.pdbx_seq_one_letter_code
_entity_poly.pdbx_strand_id
1 'polypeptide(L)' 'MKRNVKFSNIDVFAITKELDKILAQGRIDNIYAIDGDLLILKIKTMSNGKKIVIVKNDSRINFTDYNY' A
#
# COMPACT_ATOMS: atom_id res chain seq x y z
N MET A 1 7.78 25.78 1.56
CA MET A 1 8.05 24.49 2.24
C MET A 1 6.79 23.64 2.16
N LYS A 2 6.80 22.50 1.46
CA LYS A 2 5.67 21.55 1.52
C LYS A 2 5.62 20.95 2.93
N ARG A 3 4.48 21.08 3.62
CA ARG A 3 4.26 20.42 4.91
C ARG A 3 4.36 18.91 4.69
N ASN A 4 5.33 18.26 5.33
CA ASN A 4 5.33 16.80 5.47
C ASN A 4 4.22 16.43 6.45
N VAL A 5 3.01 16.28 5.92
CA VAL A 5 1.88 15.76 6.70
C VAL A 5 2.16 14.27 6.90
N LYS A 6 2.50 13.90 8.13
CA LYS A 6 2.62 12.50 8.52
C LYS A 6 1.24 11.96 8.85
N PHE A 7 0.96 10.70 8.49
CA PHE A 7 -0.25 10.03 8.97
C PHE A 7 -0.27 10.02 10.50
N SER A 8 -1.40 10.43 11.08
CA SER A 8 -1.66 10.21 12.49
C SER A 8 -1.99 8.73 12.75
N ASN A 9 -1.98 8.31 14.01
CA ASN A 9 -2.37 6.95 14.37
C ASN A 9 -3.83 6.62 13.96
N ILE A 10 -4.71 7.63 13.95
CA ILE A 10 -6.12 7.47 13.52
C ILE A 10 -6.17 7.23 12.01
N ASP A 11 -5.39 7.98 11.23
CA ASP A 11 -5.30 7.80 9.78
C ASP A 11 -4.76 6.40 9.45
N VAL A 12 -3.70 5.96 10.14
CA VAL A 12 -3.13 4.62 9.98
C VAL A 12 -4.17 3.55 10.29
N PHE A 13 -4.97 3.72 11.34
CA PHE A 13 -6.02 2.78 11.70
C PHE A 13 -7.11 2.70 10.61
N ALA A 14 -7.61 3.84 10.14
CA ALA A 14 -8.63 3.90 9.09
C ALA A 14 -8.13 3.25 7.78
N ILE A 15 -6.93 3.62 7.34
CA ILE A 15 -6.30 3.05 6.14
C ILE A 15 -6.13 1.53 6.30
N THR A 16 -5.66 1.07 7.45
CA THR A 16 -5.50 -0.37 7.71
C THR A 16 -6.84 -1.11 7.56
N LYS A 17 -7.95 -0.55 8.06
CA LYS A 17 -9.28 -1.15 7.94
C LYS A 17 -9.80 -1.18 6.51
N GLU A 18 -9.49 -0.17 5.70
CA GLU A 18 -9.85 -0.15 4.27
C GLU A 18 -9.00 -1.13 3.47
N LEU A 19 -7.68 -1.18 3.72
CA LEU A 19 -6.76 -2.14 3.11
C LEU A 19 -7.19 -3.58 3.43
N ASP A 20 -7.56 -3.87 4.68
CA ASP A 20 -8.01 -5.19 5.10
C ASP A 20 -9.21 -5.68 4.28
N LYS A 21 -10.19 -4.82 3.98
CA LYS A 21 -11.35 -5.20 3.13
C LYS A 21 -10.96 -5.57 1.70
N ILE A 22 -9.96 -4.88 1.15
CA ILE A 22 -9.52 -5.05 -0.25
C ILE A 22 -8.59 -6.25 -0.38
N LEU A 23 -7.75 -6.46 0.63
CA LEU A 23 -6.68 -7.45 0.66
C LEU A 23 -7.05 -8.70 1.45
N ALA A 24 -8.25 -8.74 2.06
CA ALA A 24 -8.73 -9.87 2.85
C ALA A 24 -8.55 -11.17 2.07
N GLN A 25 -7.93 -12.16 2.73
CA GLN A 25 -7.65 -13.48 2.18
C GLN A 25 -6.72 -13.47 0.94
N GLY A 26 -6.13 -12.33 0.60
CA GLY A 26 -5.12 -12.21 -0.45
C GLY A 26 -3.76 -12.73 0.01
N ARG A 27 -2.87 -12.97 -0.96
CA ARG A 27 -1.48 -13.37 -0.73
C ARG A 27 -0.54 -12.32 -1.29
N ILE A 28 0.48 -11.94 -0.51
CA ILE A 28 1.60 -11.16 -1.04
C ILE A 28 2.43 -12.08 -1.93
N ASP A 29 2.52 -11.75 -3.22
CA ASP A 29 3.35 -12.49 -4.16
C ASP A 29 4.80 -12.01 -4.07
N ASN A 30 5.02 -10.69 -4.11
CA ASN A 30 6.35 -10.08 -4.08
C ASN A 30 6.36 -8.78 -3.28
N ILE A 31 7.54 -8.44 -2.72
CA ILE A 31 7.83 -7.17 -2.05
C ILE A 31 9.11 -6.60 -2.64
N TYR A 32 9.09 -5.31 -2.98
CA TYR A 32 10.26 -4.55 -3.45
C TYR A 32 10.47 -3.34 -2.55
N ALA A 33 11.69 -3.17 -2.06
CA ALA A 33 12.13 -1.95 -1.41
C ALA A 33 13.04 -1.20 -2.39
N ILE A 34 12.66 0.01 -2.77
CA ILE A 34 13.36 0.85 -3.74
C ILE A 34 13.85 2.11 -3.03
N ASP A 35 15.13 2.40 -3.15
CA ASP A 35 15.78 3.63 -2.69
C ASP A 35 15.50 4.02 -1.22
N GLY A 36 15.25 3.03 -0.35
CA GLY A 36 15.04 3.21 1.10
C GLY A 36 13.71 3.86 1.52
N ASP A 37 13.02 4.53 0.59
CA ASP A 37 11.85 5.38 0.88
C ASP A 37 10.55 4.89 0.22
N LEU A 38 10.64 3.86 -0.62
CA LEU A 38 9.53 3.29 -1.39
C LEU A 38 9.43 1.78 -1.15
N LEU A 39 8.27 1.34 -0.70
CA LEU A 39 7.91 -0.08 -0.60
C LEU A 39 6.79 -0.39 -1.58
N ILE A 40 6.97 -1.41 -2.43
CA ILE A 40 5.96 -1.89 -3.37
C ILE A 40 5.61 -3.33 -3.01
N LEU A 41 4.33 -3.59 -2.77
CA LEU A 41 3.79 -4.92 -2.52
C LEU A 41 2.92 -5.35 -3.69
N LYS A 42 3.27 -6.45 -4.35
CA LYS A 42 2.41 -7.12 -5.34
C LYS A 42 1.55 -8.14 -4.61
N ILE A 43 0.24 -7.98 -4.66
CA ILE A 43 -0.73 -8.79 -3.92
C ILE A 43 -1.70 -9.44 -4.90
N LYS A 44 -1.95 -10.74 -4.71
CA LYS A 44 -2.99 -11.48 -5.40
C LYS A 44 -4.20 -11.59 -4.49
N THR A 45 -5.32 -10.99 -4.88
CA THR A 45 -6.59 -11.11 -4.15
C THR A 45 -7.35 -12.37 -4.58
N MET A 46 -8.25 -12.86 -3.72
CA MET A 46 -9.11 -14.01 -4.04
C MET A 46 -10.08 -13.74 -5.20
N SER A 47 -10.44 -12.48 -5.42
CA SER A 47 -11.27 -12.03 -6.55
C SER A 47 -10.55 -12.00 -7.90
N ASN A 48 -9.41 -12.72 -8.04
CA ASN A 48 -8.54 -12.75 -9.21
C ASN A 48 -7.95 -11.38 -9.64
N GLY A 49 -8.03 -10.36 -8.79
CA GLY A 49 -7.39 -9.08 -9.02
C GLY A 49 -5.93 -9.10 -8.53
N LYS A 50 -4.98 -8.87 -9.44
CA LYS A 50 -3.65 -8.43 -9.02
C LYS A 50 -3.76 -6.98 -8.56
N LYS A 51 -3.28 -6.68 -7.35
CA LYS A 51 -3.22 -5.32 -6.81
C LYS A 51 -1.79 -5.00 -6.43
N ILE A 52 -1.38 -3.76 -6.68
CA ILE A 52 -0.08 -3.27 -6.27
C ILE A 52 -0.31 -2.16 -5.25
N VAL A 53 0.29 -2.33 -4.07
CA VAL A 53 0.27 -1.35 -2.99
C VAL A 53 1.63 -0.67 -2.95
N ILE A 54 1.63 0.66 -3.05
CA ILE A 54 2.83 1.48 -2.97
C ILE A 54 2.77 2.26 -1.66
N VAL A 55 3.76 2.08 -0.79
CA VAL A 55 3.92 2.81 0.47
C VAL A 55 5.16 3.68 0.38
N LYS A 56 5.00 4.99 0.60
CA LYS A 56 6.08 5.97 0.64
C LYS A 56 6.27 6.54 2.03
N ASN A 57 7.50 6.90 2.37
CA ASN A 57 7.84 7.56 3.64
C ASN A 57 7.12 8.92 3.83
N ASP A 58 6.69 9.56 2.74
CA ASP A 58 5.98 10.84 2.72
C ASP A 58 4.47 10.71 2.97
N SER A 59 4.06 9.60 3.62
CA SER A 59 2.67 9.31 4.00
C SER A 59 1.74 9.19 2.80
N ARG A 60 2.16 8.42 1.80
CA ARG A 60 1.30 8.05 0.68
C ARG A 60 1.21 6.55 0.57
N ILE A 61 -0.02 6.05 0.61
CA ILE A 61 -0.37 4.67 0.30
C ILE A 61 -1.25 4.71 -0.93
N ASN A 62 -0.85 4.06 -2.02
CA ASN A 62 -1.58 4.06 -3.28
C ASN A 62 -1.82 2.64 -3.77
N PHE A 63 -3.03 2.40 -4.30
CA PHE A 63 -3.29 1.27 -5.16
C PHE A 63 -3.02 1.65 -6.61
N THR A 64 -2.47 0.72 -7.37
CA THR A 64 -2.33 0.88 -8.81
C THR A 64 -2.53 -0.46 -9.51
N ASP A 65 -3.12 -0.39 -10.70
CA ASP A 65 -3.18 -1.51 -11.64
C ASP A 65 -2.02 -1.43 -12.65
N TYR A 66 -1.13 -0.44 -12.51
CA TYR A 66 0.02 -0.25 -13.38
C TYR A 66 1.07 -1.35 -13.15
N ASN A 67 1.41 -2.10 -14.19
CA ASN A 67 2.37 -3.19 -14.10
C ASN A 67 3.80 -2.65 -14.16
N TYR A 68 4.33 -2.25 -12.99
CA TYR A 68 5.76 -1.94 -12.79
C TYR A 68 6.65 -3.17 -12.97
#